data_AF-A0A4R5D826-F1
#
_entry.id   AF-A0A4R5D826-F1
#
_cell.length_a   1.000
_cell.length_b   1.000
_cell.length_c   1.000
_cell.angle_alpha   90.00
_cell.angle_beta   90.00
_cell.angle_gamma   90.00
#
_symmetry.space_group_name_H-M   'P 1'
#
loop_
_entity.id
_entity.type
_entity.pdbx_description
1 polymer ?
#
loop_
_entity_poly.entity_id
_entity_poly.type
_entity_poly.pdbx_seq_one_letter_code
_entity_poly.pdbx_strand_id
1 'polypeptide(L)'
;MPLAPEVQAEIDRRGRSAAQIQRDIAARTERLAANVDELSARLAPSRLVKDGVAGVKARVTTRDGNPRFEVLGAIAGAAVVVGLLLWRARRR
;
A
#
# COMPACT_ATOMS: atom_id res chain seq x y z
N MET A 1 54.86 12.09 15.93
CA MET A 1 54.63 11.30 17.15
C MET A 1 53.72 10.13 16.78
N PRO A 2 54.12 8.87 17.02
CA PRO A 2 53.16 7.77 16.99
C PRO A 2 52.08 8.04 18.04
N LEU A 3 50.81 7.80 17.68
CA LEU A 3 49.71 7.88 18.64
C LEU A 3 49.97 6.90 19.78
N ALA A 4 49.59 7.27 21.01
CA ALA A 4 49.71 6.36 22.14
C ALA A 4 49.00 5.03 21.83
N PRO A 5 49.61 3.88 22.19
CA PRO A 5 49.10 2.56 21.82
C PRO A 5 47.65 2.32 22.26
N GLU A 6 47.24 2.95 23.36
CA GLU A 6 45.85 2.95 23.85
C GLU A 6 44.85 3.68 22.94
N VAL A 7 45.27 4.74 22.24
CA VAL A 7 44.42 5.44 21.28
C VAL A 7 44.19 4.57 20.05
N GLN A 8 45.22 3.88 19.56
CA GLN A 8 45.10 2.99 18.42
C GLN A 8 44.17 1.80 18.71
N ALA A 9 44.28 1.19 19.89
CA ALA A 9 43.44 0.06 20.29
C ALA A 9 41.94 0.42 20.37
N GLU A 10 41.61 1.63 20.81
CA GLU A 10 40.22 2.11 20.85
C GLU A 10 39.67 2.39 19.44
N ILE A 11 40.48 2.93 18.52
CA ILE A 11 40.09 3.10 17.11
C ILE A 11 39.77 1.75 16.47
N ASP A 12 40.63 0.75 16.66
CA ASP A 12 40.43 -0.60 16.14
C ASP A 12 39.19 -1.27 16.76
N ARG A 13 38.93 -1.03 18.05
CA ARG A 13 37.72 -1.50 18.74
C ARG A 13 36.45 -0.88 18.15
N ARG A 14 36.45 0.43 17.93
CA ARG A 14 35.33 1.15 17.31
C ARG A 14 35.08 0.70 15.88
N GLY A 15 36.14 0.47 15.09
CA GLY A 15 36.02 -0.09 13.74
C GLY A 15 35.35 -1.46 13.72
N ARG A 16 35.74 -2.35 14.64
CA ARG A 16 35.09 -3.66 14.82
C ARG A 16 33.61 -3.53 15.23
N SER A 17 33.28 -2.57 16.08
CA SER A 17 31.90 -2.28 16.50
C SER A 17 31.06 -1.74 15.33
N ALA A 18 31.57 -0.79 14.57
CA ALA A 18 30.91 -0.27 13.37
C ALA A 18 30.61 -1.39 12.37
N ALA A 19 31.55 -2.31 12.15
CA ALA A 19 31.35 -3.49 11.29
C ALA A 19 30.30 -4.47 11.84
N GLN A 20 30.09 -4.54 13.17
CA GLN A 20 28.99 -5.31 13.75
C GLN A 20 27.64 -4.64 13.52
N ILE A 21 27.56 -3.32 13.71
CA ILE A 21 26.34 -2.53 13.46
C ILE A 21 25.92 -2.65 11.99
N GLN A 22 26.86 -2.52 11.05
CA GLN A 22 26.58 -2.67 9.63
C GLN A 22 26.01 -4.05 9.29
N ARG A 23 26.54 -5.11 9.90
CA ARG A 23 26.02 -6.47 9.73
C ARG A 23 24.60 -6.63 10.30
N ASP A 24 24.33 -6.05 11.46
CA ASP A 24 22.97 -6.08 12.03
C ASP A 24 21.97 -5.29 11.19
N ILE A 25 22.37 -4.10 10.70
CA ILE A 25 21.55 -3.30 9.78
C ILE A 25 21.24 -4.11 8.52
N ALA A 26 22.24 -4.71 7.88
CA ALA A 26 22.02 -5.52 6.69
C ALA A 26 21.02 -6.66 6.94
N ALA A 27 21.19 -7.39 8.05
CA ALA A 27 20.28 -8.47 8.43
C ALA A 27 18.85 -7.96 8.74
N ARG A 28 18.70 -6.78 9.34
CA ARG A 28 17.40 -6.17 9.60
C ARG A 28 16.73 -5.68 8.32
N THR A 29 17.49 -5.06 7.41
CA THR A 29 16.98 -4.60 6.12
C THR A 29 16.47 -5.77 5.29
N GLU A 30 17.18 -6.90 5.27
CA GLU A 30 16.75 -8.11 4.56
C GLU A 30 15.43 -8.67 5.11
N ARG A 31 15.30 -8.77 6.44
CA ARG A 31 14.03 -9.18 7.07
C ARG A 31 12.89 -8.20 6.78
N LEU A 32 13.18 -6.89 6.80
CA LEU A 32 12.17 -5.88 6.53
C LEU A 32 11.71 -5.94 5.08
N ALA A 33 12.63 -6.10 4.12
CA ALA A 33 12.28 -6.27 2.71
C ALA A 33 11.38 -7.48 2.49
N ALA A 34 11.74 -8.63 3.07
CA ALA A 34 10.92 -9.84 2.99
C ALA A 34 9.50 -9.63 3.56
N ASN A 35 9.38 -8.96 4.71
CA ASN A 35 8.08 -8.65 5.30
C ASN A 35 7.26 -7.67 4.46
N VAL A 36 7.91 -6.67 3.86
CA VAL A 36 7.25 -5.70 2.96
C VAL A 36 6.73 -6.41 1.72
N ASP A 37 7.54 -7.27 1.09
CA ASP A 37 7.13 -8.05 -0.09
C ASP A 37 5.94 -8.96 0.22
N GLU A 38 5.95 -9.63 1.37
CA GLU A 38 4.82 -10.44 1.82
C GLU A 38 3.55 -9.61 2.01
N LEU A 39 3.67 -8.44 2.67
CA LEU A 39 2.53 -7.55 2.90
C LEU A 39 1.99 -6.99 1.58
N SER A 40 2.86 -6.58 0.67
CA SER A 40 2.51 -6.11 -0.68
C SER A 40 1.81 -7.20 -1.50
N ALA A 41 2.25 -8.46 -1.40
CA ALA A 41 1.61 -9.59 -2.05
C ALA A 41 0.21 -9.90 -1.46
N ARG A 42 0.04 -9.76 -0.14
CA ARG A 42 -1.25 -9.92 0.53
C ARG A 42 -2.22 -8.79 0.20
N LEU A 43 -1.73 -7.55 0.16
CA LEU A 43 -2.47 -6.36 -0.20
C LEU A 43 -2.50 -6.11 -1.71
N ALA A 44 -2.13 -7.10 -2.52
CA ALA A 44 -2.12 -6.98 -3.97
C ALA A 44 -3.45 -6.36 -4.43
N PRO A 45 -3.43 -5.30 -5.27
CA PRO A 45 -4.63 -4.55 -5.64
C PRO A 45 -5.76 -5.44 -6.16
N SER A 46 -5.42 -6.54 -6.79
CA SER A 46 -6.38 -7.53 -7.29
C SER A 46 -7.22 -8.20 -6.20
N ARG A 47 -6.72 -8.37 -4.98
CA ARG A 47 -7.47 -8.93 -3.84
C ARG A 47 -8.38 -7.87 -3.23
N LEU A 48 -7.83 -6.68 -2.95
CA LEU A 48 -8.59 -5.52 -2.45
C LEU A 48 -9.73 -5.13 -3.40
N VAL A 49 -9.48 -5.14 -4.71
CA VAL A 49 -10.50 -4.87 -5.73
C VAL A 49 -11.55 -5.97 -5.76
N LYS A 50 -11.15 -7.25 -5.70
CA LYS A 50 -12.12 -8.36 -5.68
C LYS A 50 -13.03 -8.30 -4.45
N ASP A 51 -12.47 -8.08 -3.27
CA ASP A 51 -13.23 -8.02 -2.02
C ASP A 51 -14.11 -6.75 -1.97
N GLY A 52 -13.57 -5.62 -2.42
CA GLY A 52 -14.33 -4.37 -2.57
C GLY A 52 -15.48 -4.51 -3.55
N VAL A 53 -15.23 -5.07 -4.74
CA VAL A 53 -16.26 -5.32 -5.76
C VAL A 53 -17.29 -6.33 -5.25
N ALA A 54 -16.89 -7.38 -4.56
CA ALA A 54 -17.81 -8.35 -3.97
C ALA A 54 -18.71 -7.70 -2.90
N GLY A 55 -18.14 -6.86 -2.04
CA GLY A 55 -18.89 -6.13 -1.01
C GLY A 55 -19.82 -5.04 -1.55
N VAL A 56 -19.46 -4.41 -2.66
CA VAL A 56 -20.35 -3.49 -3.40
C VAL A 56 -21.45 -4.29 -4.09
N LYS A 57 -21.10 -5.35 -4.82
CA LYS A 57 -22.03 -6.24 -5.52
C LYS A 57 -23.09 -6.78 -4.55
N ALA A 58 -22.68 -7.29 -3.39
CA ALA A 58 -23.60 -7.79 -2.35
C ALA A 58 -24.57 -6.73 -1.83
N ARG A 59 -24.20 -5.44 -1.85
CA ARG A 59 -25.08 -4.33 -1.46
C ARG A 59 -26.03 -3.91 -2.57
N VAL A 60 -25.65 -4.08 -3.84
CA VAL A 60 -26.44 -3.64 -4.99
C VAL A 60 -27.28 -4.74 -5.64
N THR A 61 -26.99 -6.01 -5.38
CA THR A 61 -27.76 -7.16 -5.88
C THR A 61 -28.70 -7.74 -4.82
N THR A 62 -29.79 -8.34 -5.26
CA THR A 62 -30.69 -9.16 -4.45
C THR A 62 -30.09 -10.55 -4.19
N ARG A 63 -30.74 -11.33 -3.33
CA ARG A 63 -30.31 -12.70 -2.98
C ARG A 63 -30.30 -13.63 -4.20
N ASP A 64 -31.15 -13.36 -5.19
CA ASP A 64 -31.28 -14.14 -6.43
C ASP A 64 -30.33 -13.64 -7.54
N GLY A 65 -29.49 -12.63 -7.25
CA GLY A 65 -28.50 -12.10 -8.20
C GLY A 65 -29.00 -10.96 -9.10
N ASN A 66 -30.28 -10.57 -9.00
CA ASN A 66 -30.81 -9.43 -9.75
C ASN A 66 -30.37 -8.09 -9.12
N PRO A 67 -30.05 -7.06 -9.92
CA PRO A 67 -29.82 -5.72 -9.38
C PRO A 67 -31.09 -5.18 -8.70
N ARG A 68 -30.95 -4.53 -7.54
CA ARG A 68 -32.07 -3.90 -6.83
C ARG A 68 -32.67 -2.78 -7.67
N PHE A 69 -33.98 -2.75 -7.84
CA PHE A 69 -34.66 -1.74 -8.66
C PHE A 69 -34.44 -0.31 -8.13
N GLU A 70 -34.33 -0.12 -6.80
CA GLU A 70 -33.98 1.20 -6.25
C GLU A 70 -32.56 1.65 -6.65
N VAL A 71 -31.60 0.71 -6.74
CA VAL A 71 -30.22 1.00 -7.12
C VAL A 71 -30.11 1.32 -8.61
N LEU A 72 -30.85 0.61 -9.45
CA LEU A 72 -30.92 0.90 -10.89
C LEU A 72 -31.44 2.32 -11.14
N GLY A 73 -32.52 2.72 -10.47
CA GLY A 73 -33.05 4.09 -10.56
C GLY A 73 -32.04 5.14 -10.12
N ALA A 74 -31.34 4.90 -9.00
CA ALA A 74 -30.33 5.83 -8.48
C ALA A 74 -29.14 6.00 -9.43
N ILE A 75 -28.65 4.91 -10.03
CA ILE A 75 -27.54 4.96 -11.01
C ILE A 75 -27.96 5.72 -12.27
N ALA A 76 -29.15 5.44 -12.79
CA ALA A 76 -29.69 6.14 -13.96
C ALA A 76 -29.81 7.65 -13.70
N GLY A 77 -30.35 8.05 -12.54
CA GLY A 77 -30.45 9.46 -12.15
C GLY A 77 -29.08 10.14 -12.02
N ALA A 78 -28.12 9.48 -11.37
CA ALA A 78 -26.75 10.01 -11.24
C ALA A 78 -26.07 10.21 -12.59
N ALA A 79 -26.23 9.26 -13.52
CA ALA A 79 -25.68 9.37 -14.87
C ALA A 79 -26.23 10.59 -15.64
N VAL A 80 -27.53 10.86 -15.50
CA VAL A 80 -28.18 12.05 -16.10
C VAL A 80 -27.60 13.34 -15.51
N VAL A 81 -27.46 13.42 -14.19
CA VAL A 81 -26.90 14.60 -13.52
C VAL A 81 -25.46 14.86 -13.96
N VAL A 82 -24.62 13.82 -13.99
CA VAL A 82 -23.23 13.93 -14.45
C VAL A 82 -23.18 14.37 -15.92
N GLY A 83 -23.99 13.75 -16.79
CA GLY A 83 -24.09 14.16 -18.19
C GLY A 83 -24.48 15.63 -18.35
N LEU A 84 -25.45 16.10 -17.57
CA LEU A 84 -25.88 17.49 -17.56
C LEU A 84 -24.78 18.45 -17.08
N LEU A 85 -24.04 18.07 -16.02
CA LEU A 85 -22.92 18.86 -15.51
C LEU A 85 -21.79 18.95 -16.53
N LEU A 86 -21.43 17.84 -17.17
CA LEU A 86 -20.40 17.82 -18.22
C LEU A 86 -20.83 18.64 -19.44
N TRP A 87 -22.10 18.53 -19.85
CA TRP A 87 -22.67 19.36 -20.92
C TRP A 87 -22.63 20.84 -20.56
N ARG A 88 -23.01 21.21 -19.34
CA ARG A 88 -22.95 22.59 -18.86
C ARG A 88 -21.51 23.11 -18.76
N ALA A 89 -20.56 22.29 -18.35
CA ALA A 89 -19.15 22.64 -18.29
C ALA A 89 -18.54 22.85 -19.68
N ARG A 90 -19.00 22.10 -20.68
CA ARG A 90 -18.58 22.26 -22.09
C ARG A 90 -19.23 23.45 -22.81
N ARG A 91 -20.36 23.94 -22.29
CA ARG A 91 -21.12 25.06 -22.88
C ARG A 91 -20.78 26.42 -22.25
N ARG A 92 -19.91 26.44 -21.24
CA ARG A 92 -19.25 27.65 -20.71
C ARG A 92 -17.87 27.79 -21.33
#